data_AF-A0A950UT61-F1
#
_entry.id   AF-A0A950UT61-F1
#
_cell.length_a   1.000
_cell.length_b   1.000
_cell.length_c   1.000
_cell.angle_alpha   90.00
_cell.angle_beta   90.00
_cell.angle_gamma   90.00
#
_symmetry.space_group_name_H-M   'P 1'
#
loop_
_entity.id
_entity.type
_entity.pdbx_description
1 polymer ?
#
loop_
_entity_poly.entity_id
_entity_poly.type
_entity_poly.pdbx_seq_one_letter_code
_entity_poly.pdbx_strand_id
1 'polypeptide(L)'
;MSMSSSNTVPEAAPVTASAEDTATRPFFWSVKRELWEHSSLYYAPLGIAGLMLFGFVLSLFGIARHAKDVAKTMTPDSIPAMLILPYDITAVAVIVGSVVVGLFYCLSALYNERRERSILFWKSLPVSNLTTVLSKVFVPLVVLPVIVSSVVTAMHVIMLLLNVIGRTAAGLNVGELIANVPLFQMEIVLLYGVLTLALWHAPIYAWFILVSAWAKKTPILWAVLPPIALAVVERVAFNTGYIGRLISYRIGGALNAAFSEPGHLPMKPLKMSAKAMADAAHHGFQGIPVFGLQQIDLLHFLATPGLWAGLIVAAAMIAGAIWLRRTGEAL
;
A
#
# COMPACT_ATOMS: atom_id res chain seq x y z
N MET A 1 17.60 35.54 78.22
CA MET A 1 18.83 35.93 77.49
C MET A 1 19.28 34.72 76.68
N SER A 2 18.71 34.48 75.49
CA SER A 2 19.13 35.07 74.20
C SER A 2 20.59 34.77 73.86
N MET A 3 20.84 33.61 73.22
CA MET A 3 21.99 33.45 72.34
C MET A 3 21.47 33.11 70.93
N SER A 4 21.65 34.09 70.05
CA SER A 4 21.42 34.06 68.62
C SER A 4 22.59 33.33 67.95
N SER A 5 22.33 32.22 67.27
CA SER A 5 23.26 31.61 66.32
C SER A 5 22.70 31.77 64.91
N SER A 6 23.28 32.72 64.18
CA SER A 6 23.10 32.92 62.75
C SER A 6 23.73 31.76 61.98
N ASN A 7 22.91 30.98 61.28
CA ASN A 7 23.38 30.11 60.22
C ASN A 7 22.78 30.60 58.90
N THR A 8 23.58 31.38 58.17
CA THR A 8 23.35 31.74 56.78
C THR A 8 23.58 30.50 55.93
N VAL A 9 22.51 29.97 55.34
CA VAL A 9 22.57 28.94 54.31
C VAL A 9 23.24 29.56 53.07
N PRO A 10 24.28 28.93 52.47
CA PRO A 10 24.85 29.43 51.22
C PRO A 10 23.82 29.30 50.11
N GLU A 11 23.53 30.41 49.44
CA GLU A 11 22.72 30.49 48.24
C GLU A 11 23.37 29.63 47.14
N ALA A 12 22.74 28.50 46.84
CA ALA A 12 23.17 27.63 45.76
C ALA A 12 23.03 28.40 44.44
N ALA A 13 24.17 28.62 43.77
CA ALA A 13 24.22 29.20 42.44
C ALA A 13 23.20 28.52 41.50
N PRO A 14 22.52 29.26 40.62
CA PRO A 14 21.65 28.65 39.63
C PRO A 14 22.52 27.76 38.75
N VAL A 15 22.31 26.45 38.85
CA VAL A 15 22.81 25.48 37.89
C VAL A 15 22.18 25.85 36.56
N THR A 16 22.89 26.66 35.78
CA THR A 16 22.62 26.85 34.36
C THR A 16 23.01 25.55 33.67
N ALA A 17 22.13 24.55 33.82
CA ALA A 17 22.14 23.38 32.96
C ALA A 17 21.73 23.87 31.58
N SER A 18 22.69 24.40 30.82
CA SER A 18 22.69 24.37 29.38
C SER A 18 22.84 22.91 28.94
N ALA A 19 21.83 22.09 29.24
CA ALA A 19 21.59 20.91 28.46
C ALA A 19 21.14 21.45 27.10
N GLU A 20 22.01 21.35 26.11
CA GLU A 20 21.61 21.45 24.72
C GLU A 20 20.47 20.44 24.53
N ASP A 21 19.27 21.00 24.53
CA ASP A 21 17.99 20.33 24.44
C ASP A 21 18.02 19.51 23.14
N THR A 22 18.35 18.22 23.25
CA THR A 22 18.32 17.32 22.11
C THR A 22 16.88 17.25 21.68
N ALA A 23 16.49 18.12 20.74
CA ALA A 23 15.11 18.35 20.35
C ALA A 23 14.42 16.99 20.16
N THR A 24 13.57 16.65 21.12
CA THR A 24 12.89 15.36 21.11
C THR A 24 12.12 15.27 19.79
N ARG A 25 12.28 14.17 19.06
CA ARG A 25 11.62 13.94 17.76
C ARG A 25 10.45 12.98 17.95
N PRO A 26 9.33 13.38 18.60
CA PRO A 26 8.28 12.47 19.03
C PRO A 26 7.63 11.74 17.87
N PHE A 27 7.47 12.41 16.71
CA PHE A 27 6.88 11.81 15.52
C PHE A 27 7.73 10.67 14.96
N PHE A 28 9.04 10.90 14.79
CA PHE A 28 9.97 9.90 14.27
C PHE A 28 9.99 8.64 15.13
N TRP A 29 10.07 8.81 16.45
CA TRP A 29 10.08 7.68 17.38
C TRP A 29 8.74 6.96 17.45
N SER A 30 7.62 7.68 17.31
CA SER A 30 6.29 7.07 17.20
C SER A 30 6.21 6.17 15.96
N VAL A 31 6.64 6.64 14.80
CA VAL A 31 6.66 5.83 13.57
C VAL A 31 7.60 4.63 13.73
N LYS A 32 8.81 4.83 14.23
CA LYS A 32 9.78 3.73 14.44
C LYS A 32 9.21 2.63 15.34
N ARG A 33 8.51 3.01 16.40
CA ARG A 33 7.82 2.07 17.29
C ARG A 33 6.76 1.27 16.55
N GLU A 34 5.89 1.92 15.77
CA GLU A 34 4.85 1.22 14.98
C GLU A 34 5.44 0.13 14.08
N LEU A 35 6.59 0.42 13.46
CA LEU A 35 7.28 -0.52 12.57
C LEU A 35 7.86 -1.72 13.32
N TRP A 36 8.27 -1.53 14.57
CA TRP A 36 8.75 -2.64 15.41
C TRP A 36 7.59 -3.50 15.93
N GLU A 37 6.47 -2.88 16.30
CA GLU A 37 5.27 -3.60 16.76
C GLU A 37 4.58 -4.38 15.62
N HIS A 38 4.61 -3.84 14.40
CA HIS A 38 3.91 -4.40 13.24
C HIS A 38 4.89 -4.95 12.19
N SER A 39 5.64 -5.99 12.56
CA SER A 39 6.61 -6.64 11.66
C SER A 39 5.99 -7.24 10.39
N SER A 40 4.67 -7.51 10.38
CA SER A 40 3.92 -7.95 9.20
C SER A 40 4.02 -6.96 8.03
N LEU A 41 4.26 -5.67 8.29
CA LEU A 41 4.48 -4.65 7.26
C LEU A 41 5.70 -4.96 6.37
N TYR A 42 6.68 -5.70 6.89
CA TYR A 42 7.87 -6.13 6.15
C TYR A 42 7.74 -7.56 5.64
N TYR A 43 7.33 -8.49 6.49
CA TYR A 43 7.33 -9.91 6.14
C TYR A 43 6.26 -10.27 5.13
N ALA A 44 5.11 -9.57 5.11
CA ALA A 44 4.06 -9.86 4.15
C ALA A 44 4.47 -9.54 2.69
N PRO A 45 4.94 -8.30 2.35
CA PRO A 45 5.43 -8.04 1.00
C PRO A 45 6.60 -8.94 0.62
N LEU A 46 7.52 -9.25 1.55
CA LEU A 46 8.63 -10.17 1.30
C LEU A 46 8.16 -11.61 1.03
N GLY A 47 7.15 -12.09 1.77
CA GLY A 47 6.57 -13.42 1.56
C GLY A 47 5.87 -13.55 0.20
N ILE A 48 5.10 -12.53 -0.20
CA ILE A 48 4.47 -12.46 -1.52
C ILE A 48 5.53 -12.39 -2.62
N ALA A 49 6.54 -11.53 -2.43
CA ALA A 49 7.67 -11.41 -3.36
C ALA A 49 8.42 -12.74 -3.51
N GLY A 50 8.69 -13.46 -2.42
CA GLY A 50 9.31 -14.78 -2.45
C GLY A 50 8.48 -15.82 -3.20
N LEU A 51 7.15 -15.81 -3.01
CA LEU A 51 6.23 -16.68 -3.75
C LEU A 51 6.24 -16.37 -5.26
N MET A 52 6.22 -15.09 -5.62
CA MET A 52 6.30 -14.66 -7.02
C MET A 52 7.64 -15.00 -7.64
N LEU A 53 8.74 -14.82 -6.91
CA LEU A 53 10.09 -15.19 -7.34
C LEU A 53 10.18 -16.69 -7.63
N PHE A 54 9.62 -17.50 -6.73
CA PHE A 54 9.60 -18.94 -6.89
C PHE A 54 8.81 -19.35 -8.13
N GLY A 55 7.60 -18.80 -8.33
CA GLY A 55 6.82 -19.03 -9.55
C GLY A 55 7.55 -18.59 -10.82
N PHE A 56 8.24 -17.46 -10.77
CA PHE A 56 9.07 -16.97 -11.88
C PHE A 56 10.23 -17.91 -12.21
N VAL A 57 10.94 -18.42 -11.20
CA VAL A 57 12.01 -19.43 -11.38
C VAL A 57 11.45 -20.69 -12.05
N LEU A 58 10.28 -21.18 -11.62
CA LEU A 58 9.62 -22.32 -12.28
C LEU A 58 9.28 -22.02 -13.76
N SER A 59 8.84 -20.79 -14.05
CA SER A 59 8.57 -20.35 -15.43
C SER A 59 9.82 -20.37 -16.31
N LEU A 60 11.00 -20.01 -15.77
CA LEU A 60 12.26 -20.06 -16.52
C LEU A 60 12.61 -21.49 -16.95
N PHE A 61 12.42 -22.48 -16.07
CA PHE A 61 12.63 -23.90 -16.44
C PHE A 61 11.64 -24.35 -17.52
N GLY A 62 10.40 -23.87 -17.49
CA GLY A 62 9.39 -24.14 -18.51
C GLY A 62 9.81 -23.63 -19.89
N ILE A 63 10.27 -22.38 -19.96
CA ILE A 63 10.75 -21.72 -21.20
C ILE A 63 11.99 -22.44 -21.72
N ALA A 64 12.97 -22.76 -20.87
CA ALA A 64 14.19 -23.46 -21.28
C ALA A 64 13.88 -24.84 -21.91
N ARG A 65 12.90 -25.56 -21.37
CA ARG A 65 12.49 -26.88 -21.91
C ARG A 65 11.73 -26.79 -23.24
N HIS A 66 10.96 -25.72 -23.45
CA HIS A 66 10.09 -25.55 -24.63
C HIS A 66 10.58 -24.44 -25.58
N ALA A 67 11.84 -24.02 -25.47
CA ALA A 67 12.38 -22.86 -26.19
C ALA A 67 12.15 -22.95 -27.71
N LYS A 68 12.26 -24.16 -28.28
CA LYS A 68 12.05 -24.41 -29.72
C LYS A 68 10.58 -24.29 -30.16
N ASP A 69 9.63 -24.53 -29.27
CA ASP A 69 8.19 -24.44 -29.57
C ASP A 69 7.66 -23.02 -29.32
N VAL A 70 8.21 -22.38 -28.29
CA VAL A 70 7.98 -20.97 -27.98
C VAL A 70 8.49 -20.09 -29.14
N ALA A 71 9.70 -20.34 -29.65
CA ALA A 71 10.25 -19.59 -30.79
C ALA A 71 9.42 -19.71 -32.09
N LYS A 72 8.70 -20.82 -32.28
CA LYS A 72 7.85 -21.03 -33.48
C LYS A 72 6.49 -20.33 -33.41
N THR A 73 6.04 -19.96 -32.21
CA THR A 73 4.73 -19.34 -31.97
C THR A 73 4.82 -17.83 -31.74
N MET A 74 6.04 -17.30 -31.60
CA MET A 74 6.33 -15.90 -31.36
C MET A 74 6.22 -15.06 -32.64
N THR A 75 5.30 -14.11 -32.63
CA THR A 75 5.32 -12.96 -33.55
C THR A 75 6.28 -11.89 -33.00
N PRO A 76 7.08 -11.20 -33.84
CA PRO A 76 8.03 -10.17 -33.39
C PRO A 76 7.40 -9.13 -32.44
N ASP A 77 6.15 -8.76 -32.69
CA ASP A 77 5.42 -7.74 -31.90
C ASP A 77 5.03 -8.20 -30.49
N SER A 78 5.01 -9.52 -30.23
CA SER A 78 4.60 -10.09 -28.93
C SER A 78 5.76 -10.29 -27.95
N ILE A 79 7.01 -10.21 -28.43
CA ILE A 79 8.20 -10.48 -27.64
C ILE A 79 8.36 -9.49 -26.47
N PRO A 80 8.25 -8.16 -26.66
CA PRO A 80 8.48 -7.21 -25.56
C PRO A 80 7.49 -7.44 -24.42
N ALA A 81 6.22 -7.62 -24.74
CA ALA A 81 5.18 -7.78 -23.75
C ALA A 81 5.28 -9.11 -22.97
N MET A 82 5.72 -10.21 -23.60
CA MET A 82 5.99 -11.48 -22.88
C MET A 82 7.17 -11.36 -21.91
N LEU A 83 8.16 -10.51 -22.20
CA LEU A 83 9.31 -10.29 -21.32
C LEU A 83 8.95 -9.41 -20.13
N ILE A 84 8.03 -8.46 -20.31
CA ILE A 84 7.60 -7.50 -19.27
C ILE A 84 6.55 -8.12 -18.34
N LEU A 85 5.65 -8.94 -18.87
CA LEU A 85 4.50 -9.50 -18.15
C LEU A 85 4.81 -10.09 -16.76
N PRO A 86 5.87 -10.91 -16.55
CA PRO A 86 6.15 -11.47 -15.24
C PRO A 86 6.52 -10.41 -14.20
N TYR A 87 7.15 -9.31 -14.62
CA TYR A 87 7.50 -8.17 -13.77
C TYR A 87 6.23 -7.44 -13.32
N ASP A 88 5.33 -7.12 -14.25
CA ASP A 88 4.05 -6.45 -13.94
C ASP A 88 3.19 -7.28 -12.99
N ILE A 89 3.04 -8.59 -13.24
CA ILE A 89 2.26 -9.49 -12.35
C ILE A 89 2.87 -9.52 -10.95
N THR A 90 4.21 -9.59 -10.86
CA THR A 90 4.92 -9.61 -9.57
C THR A 90 4.69 -8.29 -8.81
N ALA A 91 4.86 -7.16 -9.49
CA ALA A 91 4.63 -5.84 -8.90
C ALA A 91 3.19 -5.69 -8.40
N VAL A 92 2.20 -6.00 -9.24
CA VAL A 92 0.77 -5.91 -8.89
C VAL A 92 0.45 -6.81 -7.71
N ALA A 93 0.95 -8.05 -7.69
CA ALA A 93 0.67 -8.98 -6.59
C ALA A 93 1.23 -8.49 -5.25
N VAL A 94 2.47 -7.98 -5.23
CA VAL A 94 3.07 -7.41 -4.02
C VAL A 94 2.31 -6.16 -3.57
N ILE A 95 1.96 -5.27 -4.50
CA ILE A 95 1.19 -4.05 -4.20
C ILE A 95 -0.18 -4.39 -3.59
N VAL A 96 -0.96 -5.25 -4.24
CA VAL A 96 -2.31 -5.63 -3.79
C VAL A 96 -2.25 -6.31 -2.41
N GLY A 97 -1.33 -7.25 -2.22
CA GLY A 97 -1.17 -7.89 -0.93
C GLY A 97 -0.73 -6.91 0.17
N SER A 98 0.13 -5.94 -0.15
CA SER A 98 0.51 -4.89 0.79
C SER A 98 -0.63 -3.92 1.12
N VAL A 99 -1.51 -3.58 0.17
CA VAL A 99 -2.73 -2.81 0.49
C VAL A 99 -3.56 -3.54 1.53
N VAL A 100 -3.76 -4.86 1.37
CA VAL A 100 -4.49 -5.68 2.35
C VAL A 100 -3.80 -5.65 3.71
N VAL A 101 -2.48 -5.78 3.77
CA VAL A 101 -1.70 -5.66 5.02
C VAL A 101 -1.88 -4.28 5.66
N GLY A 102 -1.87 -3.21 4.85
CA GLY A 102 -2.13 -1.84 5.29
C GLY A 102 -3.51 -1.67 5.91
N LEU A 103 -4.55 -2.31 5.35
CA LEU A 103 -5.90 -2.31 5.93
C LEU A 103 -5.94 -3.00 7.30
N PHE A 104 -5.31 -4.18 7.43
CA PHE A 104 -5.23 -4.89 8.72
C PHE A 104 -4.42 -4.12 9.76
N TYR A 105 -3.34 -3.45 9.35
CA TYR A 105 -2.58 -2.54 10.19
C TYR A 105 -3.48 -1.40 10.71
N CYS A 106 -4.16 -0.67 9.81
CA CYS A 106 -5.03 0.45 10.18
C CYS A 106 -6.12 0.06 11.18
N LEU A 107 -6.66 -1.15 11.04
CA LEU A 107 -7.71 -1.67 11.90
C LEU A 107 -7.21 -2.04 13.30
N SER A 108 -5.97 -2.53 13.40
CA SER A 108 -5.38 -3.01 14.66
C SER A 108 -4.65 -1.92 15.44
N ALA A 109 -4.12 -0.90 14.77
CA ALA A 109 -3.17 0.05 15.35
C ALA A 109 -3.70 0.85 16.56
N LEU A 110 -4.96 1.30 16.58
CA LEU A 110 -5.54 2.00 17.75
C LEU A 110 -6.34 1.07 18.66
N TYR A 111 -6.85 -0.02 18.13
CA TYR A 111 -7.58 -1.02 18.89
C TYR A 111 -6.67 -1.79 19.85
N ASN A 112 -5.48 -2.19 19.40
CA ASN A 112 -4.52 -2.91 20.23
C ASN A 112 -4.02 -2.05 21.40
N GLU A 113 -3.78 -0.75 21.20
CA GLU A 113 -3.41 0.18 22.30
C GLU A 113 -4.48 0.23 23.41
N ARG A 114 -5.76 0.18 23.05
CA ARG A 114 -6.86 0.13 24.04
C ARG A 114 -6.97 -1.23 24.69
N ARG A 115 -6.85 -2.31 23.90
CA ARG A 115 -6.95 -3.69 24.39
C ARG A 115 -5.88 -4.00 25.43
N GLU A 116 -4.66 -3.52 25.21
CA GLU A 116 -3.51 -3.74 26.09
C GLU A 116 -3.38 -2.70 27.21
N ARG A 117 -4.29 -1.72 27.28
CA ARG A 117 -4.27 -0.58 28.22
C ARG A 117 -2.97 0.26 28.16
N SER A 118 -2.14 0.07 27.13
CA SER A 118 -0.94 0.87 26.89
C SER A 118 -1.26 2.34 26.58
N ILE A 119 -2.51 2.65 26.24
CA ILE A 119 -3.00 4.03 26.09
C ILE A 119 -2.70 4.94 27.30
N LEU A 120 -2.73 4.42 28.53
CA LEU A 120 -2.42 5.21 29.74
C LEU A 120 -0.94 5.60 29.80
N PHE A 121 -0.05 4.65 29.45
CA PHE A 121 1.38 4.91 29.33
C PHE A 121 1.66 5.95 28.24
N TRP A 122 1.06 5.80 27.05
CA TRP A 122 1.27 6.75 25.96
C TRP A 122 0.74 8.16 26.25
N LYS A 123 -0.31 8.29 27.07
CA LYS A 123 -0.77 9.60 27.54
C LYS A 123 0.16 10.24 28.58
N SER A 124 0.91 9.44 29.34
CA SER A 124 1.90 9.95 30.30
C SER A 124 3.19 10.44 29.64
N LEU A 125 3.46 10.04 28.39
CA LEU A 125 4.59 10.53 27.60
C LEU A 125 4.28 11.90 26.98
N PRO A 126 5.31 12.74 26.72
CA PRO A 126 5.16 14.06 26.10
C PRO A 126 4.84 13.96 24.59
N VAL A 127 3.84 13.17 24.21
CA VAL A 127 3.42 12.93 22.82
C VAL A 127 1.95 13.30 22.66
N SER A 128 1.67 14.22 21.74
CA SER A 128 0.30 14.69 21.50
C SER A 128 -0.58 13.62 20.83
N ASN A 129 -1.90 13.69 21.06
CA ASN A 129 -2.89 12.84 20.37
C ASN A 129 -2.80 12.94 18.85
N LEU A 130 -2.52 14.14 18.34
CA LEU A 130 -2.32 14.39 16.92
C LEU A 130 -1.11 13.61 16.40
N THR A 131 0.04 13.68 17.10
CA THR A 131 1.26 12.97 16.72
C THR A 131 1.03 11.46 16.66
N THR A 132 0.29 10.89 17.62
CA THR A 132 0.00 9.44 17.62
C THR A 132 -0.90 9.00 16.47
N VAL A 133 -1.96 9.77 16.16
CA VAL A 133 -2.84 9.39 15.04
C VAL A 133 -2.14 9.59 13.70
N LEU A 134 -1.43 10.71 13.54
CA LEU A 134 -0.69 10.99 12.30
C LEU A 134 0.44 9.98 12.07
N SER A 135 1.14 9.49 13.10
CA SER A 135 2.16 8.46 12.91
C SER A 135 1.55 7.17 12.36
N LYS A 136 0.34 6.81 12.79
CA LYS A 136 -0.38 5.63 12.29
C LYS A 136 -0.93 5.83 10.88
N VAL A 137 -1.38 7.03 10.53
CA VAL A 137 -1.79 7.37 9.15
C VAL A 137 -0.58 7.39 8.21
N PHE A 138 0.57 7.84 8.69
CA PHE A 138 1.79 7.95 7.89
C PHE A 138 2.34 6.60 7.44
N VAL A 139 2.13 5.53 8.23
CA VAL A 139 2.58 4.17 7.88
C VAL A 139 1.99 3.68 6.54
N PRO A 140 0.67 3.54 6.36
CA PRO A 140 0.09 3.06 5.10
C PRO A 140 0.22 4.07 3.95
N LEU A 141 0.35 5.37 4.23
CA LEU A 141 0.42 6.41 3.19
C LEU A 141 1.83 6.68 2.67
N VAL A 142 2.86 6.40 3.46
CA VAL A 142 4.25 6.74 3.09
C VAL A 142 5.19 5.57 3.33
N VAL A 143 5.22 5.01 4.55
CA VAL A 143 6.20 3.97 4.88
C VAL A 143 5.97 2.69 4.08
N LEU A 144 4.73 2.23 4.02
CA LEU A 144 4.34 1.03 3.30
C LEU A 144 4.60 1.18 1.78
N PRO A 145 4.24 2.30 1.12
CA PRO A 145 4.67 2.59 -0.24
C PRO A 145 6.18 2.47 -0.49
N VAL A 146 7.00 3.02 0.42
CA VAL A 146 8.47 2.95 0.29
C VAL A 146 8.97 1.52 0.45
N ILE A 147 8.44 0.76 1.41
CA ILE A 147 8.78 -0.66 1.61
C ILE A 147 8.42 -1.46 0.36
N VAL A 148 7.19 -1.32 -0.13
CA VAL A 148 6.69 -2.04 -1.33
C VAL A 148 7.56 -1.73 -2.54
N SER A 149 7.81 -0.44 -2.78
CA SER A 149 8.62 -0.02 -3.93
C SER A 149 10.02 -0.64 -3.83
N SER A 150 10.66 -0.57 -2.65
CA SER A 150 12.00 -1.15 -2.44
C SER A 150 12.05 -2.67 -2.64
N VAL A 151 11.02 -3.39 -2.15
CA VAL A 151 10.92 -4.85 -2.31
C VAL A 151 10.72 -5.22 -3.79
N VAL A 152 9.85 -4.50 -4.50
CA VAL A 152 9.58 -4.76 -5.92
C VAL A 152 10.80 -4.40 -6.78
N THR A 153 11.49 -3.29 -6.53
CA THR A 153 12.74 -2.94 -7.22
C THR A 153 13.80 -4.04 -7.04
N ALA A 154 13.99 -4.52 -5.80
CA ALA A 154 14.94 -5.61 -5.54
C ALA A 154 14.54 -6.90 -6.29
N MET A 155 13.25 -7.21 -6.33
CA MET A 155 12.70 -8.33 -7.09
C MET A 155 12.95 -8.21 -8.58
N HIS A 156 12.68 -7.05 -9.19
CA HIS A 156 12.93 -6.81 -10.61
C HIS A 156 14.40 -7.00 -10.97
N VAL A 157 15.33 -6.53 -10.13
CA VAL A 157 16.77 -6.74 -10.34
C VAL A 157 17.10 -8.24 -10.29
N ILE A 158 16.61 -8.97 -9.27
CA ILE A 158 16.85 -10.41 -9.15
C ILE A 158 16.26 -11.17 -10.34
N MET A 159 15.04 -10.84 -10.76
CA MET A 159 14.38 -11.46 -11.92
C MET A 159 15.14 -11.19 -13.21
N LEU A 160 15.67 -9.98 -13.42
CA LEU A 160 16.53 -9.68 -14.56
C LEU A 160 17.80 -10.54 -14.55
N LEU A 161 18.49 -10.64 -13.41
CA LEU A 161 19.69 -11.48 -13.29
C LEU A 161 19.40 -12.95 -13.59
N LEU A 162 18.31 -13.49 -13.05
CA LEU A 162 17.87 -14.87 -13.33
C LEU A 162 17.49 -15.07 -14.81
N ASN A 163 16.83 -14.09 -15.44
CA ASN A 163 16.54 -14.11 -16.88
C ASN A 163 17.83 -14.12 -17.71
N VAL A 164 18.82 -13.30 -17.35
CA VAL A 164 20.13 -13.27 -18.02
C VAL A 164 20.81 -14.63 -17.91
N ILE A 165 20.89 -15.19 -16.70
CA ILE A 165 21.50 -16.51 -16.44
C ILE A 165 20.75 -17.63 -17.20
N GLY A 166 19.42 -17.61 -17.16
CA GLY A 166 18.60 -18.60 -17.86
C GLY A 166 18.77 -18.54 -19.37
N ARG A 167 18.84 -17.33 -19.95
CA ARG A 167 19.05 -17.13 -21.39
C ARG A 167 20.46 -17.49 -21.84
N THR A 168 21.50 -17.15 -21.06
CA THR A 168 22.88 -17.56 -21.38
C THR A 168 23.04 -19.08 -21.34
N ALA A 169 22.49 -19.73 -20.31
CA ALA A 169 22.51 -21.19 -20.21
C ALA A 169 21.76 -21.89 -21.37
N ALA A 170 20.71 -21.26 -21.89
CA ALA A 170 19.94 -21.75 -23.03
C ALA A 170 20.52 -21.35 -24.41
N GLY A 171 21.62 -20.58 -24.45
CA GLY A 171 22.20 -20.07 -25.70
C GLY A 171 21.36 -19.01 -26.42
N LEU A 172 20.44 -18.35 -25.70
CA LEU A 172 19.57 -17.30 -26.23
C LEU A 172 20.25 -15.92 -26.18
N ASN A 173 19.85 -15.03 -27.09
CA ASN A 173 20.39 -13.67 -27.13
C ASN A 173 19.97 -12.87 -25.88
N VAL A 174 20.96 -12.39 -25.11
CA VAL A 174 20.76 -11.54 -23.92
C VAL A 174 20.52 -10.08 -24.32
N GLY A 175 21.08 -9.62 -25.43
CA GLY A 175 20.90 -8.25 -25.94
C GLY A 175 19.43 -7.94 -26.24
N GLU A 176 18.69 -8.93 -26.74
CA GLU A 176 17.23 -8.80 -26.94
C GLU A 176 16.47 -8.59 -25.63
N LEU A 177 16.87 -9.28 -24.54
CA LEU A 177 16.27 -9.08 -23.21
C LEU A 177 16.52 -7.67 -22.71
N ILE A 178 17.78 -7.22 -22.75
CA ILE A 178 18.16 -5.90 -22.23
C ILE A 178 17.50 -4.78 -23.05
N ALA A 179 17.36 -4.95 -24.37
CA ALA A 179 16.71 -3.97 -25.24
C ALA A 179 15.20 -3.84 -24.99
N ASN A 180 14.54 -4.91 -24.54
CA ASN A 180 13.08 -4.97 -24.42
C ASN A 180 12.56 -4.91 -22.97
N VAL A 181 13.44 -4.97 -21.95
CA VAL A 181 13.07 -4.84 -20.54
C VAL A 181 13.52 -3.48 -20.01
N PRO A 182 12.68 -2.44 -20.11
CA PRO A 182 13.05 -1.10 -19.67
C PRO A 182 12.89 -0.96 -18.15
N LEU A 183 13.76 -1.59 -17.36
CA LEU A 183 13.66 -1.60 -15.89
C LEU A 183 13.46 -0.21 -15.29
N PHE A 184 14.22 0.79 -15.73
CA PHE A 184 14.09 2.15 -15.22
C PHE A 184 12.68 2.74 -15.41
N GLN A 185 12.05 2.45 -16.55
CA GLN A 185 10.69 2.91 -16.83
C GLN A 185 9.67 2.19 -15.93
N MET A 186 9.86 0.90 -15.71
CA MET A 186 9.02 0.11 -14.78
C MET A 186 9.10 0.65 -13.36
N GLU A 187 10.28 1.07 -12.89
CA GLU A 187 10.42 1.66 -11.56
C GLU A 187 9.69 3.01 -11.43
N ILE A 188 9.69 3.83 -12.48
CA ILE A 188 8.90 5.07 -12.51
C ILE A 188 7.40 4.76 -12.44
N VAL A 189 6.93 3.80 -13.24
CA VAL A 189 5.53 3.35 -13.25
C VAL A 189 5.13 2.79 -11.89
N LEU A 190 6.00 1.98 -11.27
CA LEU A 190 5.81 1.44 -9.93
C LEU A 190 5.67 2.56 -8.90
N LEU A 191 6.62 3.49 -8.84
CA LEU A 191 6.58 4.60 -7.89
C LEU A 191 5.32 5.43 -8.06
N TYR A 192 4.97 5.76 -9.30
CA TYR A 192 3.72 6.47 -9.62
C TYR A 192 2.49 5.66 -9.16
N GLY A 193 2.42 4.37 -9.49
CA GLY A 193 1.30 3.50 -9.13
C GLY A 193 1.11 3.34 -7.63
N VAL A 194 2.19 3.17 -6.86
CA VAL A 194 2.12 3.01 -5.41
C VAL A 194 1.72 4.33 -4.73
N LEU A 195 2.23 5.48 -5.21
CA LEU A 195 1.86 6.80 -4.68
C LEU A 195 0.40 7.15 -4.97
N THR A 196 -0.06 6.94 -6.20
CA THR A 196 -1.46 7.18 -6.59
C THR A 196 -2.41 6.28 -5.81
N LEU A 197 -2.06 4.99 -5.64
CA LEU A 197 -2.82 4.06 -4.80
C LEU A 197 -2.88 4.51 -3.33
N ALA A 198 -1.77 4.96 -2.76
CA ALA A 198 -1.73 5.44 -1.37
C ALA A 198 -2.67 6.64 -1.18
N LEU A 199 -2.62 7.62 -2.08
CA LEU A 199 -3.51 8.80 -2.05
C LEU A 199 -4.97 8.43 -2.28
N TRP A 200 -5.25 7.53 -3.24
CA TRP A 200 -6.62 7.11 -3.55
C TRP A 200 -7.28 6.34 -2.40
N HIS A 201 -6.51 5.47 -1.74
CA HIS A 201 -6.99 4.63 -0.63
C HIS A 201 -6.93 5.32 0.74
N ALA A 202 -6.40 6.54 0.82
CA ALA A 202 -6.39 7.34 2.05
C ALA A 202 -7.73 7.40 2.80
N PRO A 203 -8.91 7.53 2.13
CA PRO A 203 -10.19 7.52 2.83
C PRO A 203 -10.50 6.15 3.46
N ILE A 204 -10.09 5.06 2.80
CA ILE A 204 -10.30 3.71 3.32
C ILE A 204 -9.39 3.48 4.54
N TYR A 205 -8.12 3.87 4.47
CA TYR A 205 -7.21 3.80 5.62
C TYR A 205 -7.71 4.65 6.79
N ALA A 206 -8.17 5.88 6.52
CA ALA A 206 -8.72 6.76 7.55
C ALA A 206 -10.02 6.22 8.17
N TRP A 207 -10.91 5.60 7.38
CA TRP A 207 -12.09 4.89 7.90
C TRP A 207 -11.68 3.76 8.85
N PHE A 208 -10.69 2.95 8.47
CA PHE A 208 -10.23 1.83 9.30
C PHE A 208 -9.58 2.32 10.60
N ILE A 209 -8.80 3.40 10.55
CA ILE A 209 -8.24 4.05 11.74
C ILE A 209 -9.35 4.61 12.64
N LEU A 210 -10.37 5.25 12.08
CA LEU A 210 -11.51 5.77 12.83
C LEU A 210 -12.28 4.64 13.52
N VAL A 211 -12.60 3.57 12.81
CA VAL A 211 -13.26 2.39 13.37
C VAL A 211 -12.35 1.73 14.43
N SER A 212 -11.05 1.66 14.18
CA SER A 212 -10.05 1.20 15.16
C SER A 212 -10.06 2.07 16.42
N ALA A 213 -10.32 3.38 16.33
CA ALA A 213 -10.43 4.30 17.45
C ALA A 213 -11.75 4.15 18.23
N TRP A 214 -12.83 3.73 17.57
CA TRP A 214 -14.18 3.72 18.15
C TRP A 214 -14.64 2.34 18.65
N ALA A 215 -14.35 1.26 17.91
CA ALA A 215 -14.95 -0.04 18.17
C ALA A 215 -14.45 -0.67 19.48
N LYS A 216 -15.38 -1.10 20.34
CA LYS A 216 -15.06 -1.73 21.64
C LYS A 216 -14.68 -3.21 21.51
N LYS A 217 -15.29 -3.92 20.55
CA LYS A 217 -15.05 -5.33 20.24
C LYS A 217 -15.08 -5.54 18.74
N THR A 218 -14.28 -6.47 18.23
CA THR A 218 -14.24 -6.91 16.82
C THR A 218 -14.32 -5.77 15.79
N PRO A 219 -13.27 -4.92 15.69
CA PRO A 219 -13.27 -3.77 14.79
C PRO A 219 -13.58 -4.12 13.32
N ILE A 220 -13.21 -5.31 12.86
CA ILE A 220 -13.39 -5.73 11.47
C ILE A 220 -14.87 -5.77 11.06
N LEU A 221 -15.74 -6.19 11.98
CA LEU A 221 -17.19 -6.22 11.71
C LEU A 221 -17.72 -4.81 11.52
N TRP A 222 -17.28 -3.85 12.34
CA TRP A 222 -17.67 -2.45 12.20
C TRP A 222 -17.04 -1.76 10.99
N ALA A 223 -15.90 -2.22 10.49
CA ALA A 223 -15.29 -1.66 9.30
C ALA A 223 -16.02 -2.09 8.02
N VAL A 224 -16.52 -3.33 7.98
CA VAL A 224 -17.06 -3.96 6.76
C VAL A 224 -18.58 -3.96 6.72
N LEU A 225 -19.24 -4.25 7.84
CA LEU A 225 -20.68 -4.49 7.88
C LEU A 225 -21.50 -3.21 7.64
N PRO A 226 -21.18 -2.03 8.19
CA PRO A 226 -21.95 -0.82 7.92
C PRO A 226 -21.94 -0.39 6.44
N PRO A 227 -20.80 -0.33 5.73
CA PRO A 227 -20.80 -0.02 4.29
C PRO A 227 -21.66 -1.00 3.47
N ILE A 228 -21.58 -2.31 3.76
CA ILE A 228 -22.36 -3.33 3.07
C ILE A 228 -23.85 -3.21 3.40
N ALA A 229 -24.19 -3.06 4.68
CA ALA A 229 -25.58 -2.91 5.12
C ALA A 229 -26.23 -1.69 4.47
N LEU A 230 -25.51 -0.56 4.39
CA LEU A 230 -26.00 0.63 3.70
C LEU A 230 -26.25 0.37 2.21
N ALA A 231 -25.35 -0.33 1.52
CA ALA A 231 -25.54 -0.68 0.11
C ALA A 231 -26.74 -1.62 -0.11
N VAL A 232 -26.95 -2.60 0.77
CA VAL A 232 -28.10 -3.51 0.70
C VAL A 232 -29.41 -2.79 1.00
N VAL A 233 -29.45 -1.98 2.06
CA VAL A 233 -30.63 -1.19 2.42
C VAL A 233 -31.00 -0.23 1.29
N GLU A 234 -30.02 0.44 0.68
CA GLU A 234 -30.26 1.31 -0.49
C GLU A 234 -30.92 0.53 -1.64
N ARG A 235 -30.37 -0.64 -1.96
CA ARG A 235 -30.87 -1.49 -3.05
C ARG A 235 -32.29 -2.01 -2.79
N VAL A 236 -32.59 -2.38 -1.55
CA VAL A 236 -33.92 -2.92 -1.17
C VAL A 236 -34.96 -1.82 -1.05
N ALA A 237 -34.62 -0.69 -0.43
CA ALA A 237 -35.59 0.38 -0.14
C ALA A 237 -35.85 1.30 -1.35
N PHE A 238 -34.82 1.60 -2.14
CA PHE A 238 -34.90 2.61 -3.21
C PHE A 238 -34.64 2.03 -4.61
N ASN A 239 -34.27 0.75 -4.72
CA ASN A 239 -33.85 0.10 -5.98
C ASN A 239 -32.69 0.83 -6.70
N THR A 240 -31.95 1.68 -5.98
CA THR A 240 -30.74 2.35 -6.49
C THR A 240 -29.49 1.56 -6.11
N GLY A 241 -28.31 2.05 -6.48
CA GLY A 241 -27.04 1.37 -6.24
C GLY A 241 -25.86 2.33 -6.17
N TYR A 242 -26.09 3.55 -5.69
CA TYR A 242 -25.08 4.59 -5.58
C TYR A 242 -24.00 4.21 -4.58
N ILE A 243 -24.35 3.64 -3.42
CA ILE A 243 -23.39 3.23 -2.38
C ILE A 243 -22.55 2.06 -2.88
N GLY A 244 -23.16 1.05 -3.50
CA GLY A 244 -22.44 -0.07 -4.10
C GLY A 244 -21.44 0.39 -5.17
N ARG A 245 -21.86 1.31 -6.06
CA ARG A 245 -20.97 1.91 -7.07
C ARG A 245 -19.88 2.75 -6.43
N LEU A 246 -20.18 3.52 -5.38
CA LEU A 246 -19.19 4.33 -4.67
C LEU A 246 -18.13 3.44 -4.01
N ILE A 247 -18.53 2.35 -3.35
CA ILE A 247 -17.60 1.39 -2.74
C ILE A 247 -16.71 0.76 -3.83
N SER A 248 -17.31 0.28 -4.92
CA SER A 248 -16.57 -0.28 -6.05
C SER A 248 -15.59 0.73 -6.66
N TYR A 249 -16.03 1.97 -6.88
CA TYR A 249 -15.20 3.07 -7.36
C TYR A 249 -14.02 3.35 -6.42
N ARG A 250 -14.23 3.31 -5.11
CA ARG A 250 -13.16 3.56 -4.13
C ARG A 250 -12.16 2.41 -4.03
N ILE A 251 -12.60 1.18 -4.19
CA ILE A 251 -11.73 -0.01 -4.14
C ILE A 251 -10.93 -0.17 -5.44
N GLY A 252 -11.57 -0.02 -6.61
CA GLY A 252 -10.95 -0.34 -7.90
C GLY A 252 -10.61 0.85 -8.80
N GLY A 253 -11.12 2.04 -8.51
CA GLY A 253 -11.03 3.19 -9.41
C GLY A 253 -9.65 3.83 -9.52
N ALA A 254 -8.71 3.49 -8.63
CA ALA A 254 -7.38 4.08 -8.61
C ALA A 254 -6.63 3.88 -9.93
N LEU A 255 -6.62 2.64 -10.45
CA LEU A 255 -5.91 2.31 -11.69
C LEU A 255 -6.54 3.03 -12.88
N ASN A 256 -7.87 3.08 -12.97
CA ASN A 256 -8.57 3.75 -14.05
C ASN A 256 -8.38 5.28 -14.04
N ALA A 257 -8.16 5.88 -12.87
CA ALA A 257 -7.91 7.31 -12.75
C ALA A 257 -6.43 7.67 -12.97
N ALA A 258 -5.51 6.76 -12.65
CA ALA A 258 -4.07 6.98 -12.76
C ALA A 258 -3.48 6.56 -14.11
N PHE A 259 -4.11 5.58 -14.78
CA PHE A 259 -3.61 5.02 -16.03
C PHE A 259 -4.65 5.13 -17.14
N SER A 260 -4.27 5.81 -18.23
CA SER A 260 -5.08 5.91 -19.44
C SER A 260 -4.83 4.70 -20.34
N GLU A 261 -5.91 4.06 -20.77
CA GLU A 261 -5.96 2.86 -21.65
C GLU A 261 -4.79 1.89 -21.45
N PRO A 262 -4.86 0.96 -20.47
CA PRO A 262 -3.83 -0.05 -20.31
C PRO A 262 -3.63 -0.81 -21.63
N GLY A 263 -2.38 -0.95 -22.09
CA GLY A 263 -2.11 -1.82 -23.22
C GLY A 263 -2.49 -3.24 -22.81
N HIS A 264 -3.39 -3.90 -23.53
CA HIS A 264 -3.77 -5.28 -23.19
C HIS A 264 -2.98 -6.24 -24.07
N LEU A 265 -2.35 -7.23 -23.45
CA LEU A 265 -1.86 -8.37 -24.19
C LEU A 265 -3.05 -9.15 -24.76
N PRO A 266 -3.19 -9.30 -26.09
CA PRO A 266 -4.19 -10.20 -26.64
C PRO A 266 -3.83 -11.62 -26.19
N MET A 267 -4.66 -12.21 -25.32
CA MET A 267 -4.55 -13.63 -25.06
C MET A 267 -4.87 -14.34 -26.37
N LYS A 268 -3.84 -14.86 -27.07
CA LYS A 268 -4.08 -15.90 -28.08
C LYS A 268 -4.63 -17.10 -27.29
N PRO A 269 -5.91 -17.44 -27.47
CA PRO A 269 -6.53 -18.45 -26.63
C PRO A 269 -5.82 -19.78 -26.84
N LEU A 270 -5.32 -20.38 -25.76
CA LEU A 270 -4.96 -21.78 -25.72
C LEU A 270 -6.27 -22.57 -25.89
N LYS A 271 -6.68 -22.80 -27.15
CA LYS A 271 -7.94 -23.45 -27.55
C LYS A 271 -9.20 -22.98 -26.78
N MET A 272 -9.28 -21.70 -26.44
CA MET A 272 -10.52 -21.12 -25.90
C MET A 272 -11.48 -20.85 -27.07
N SER A 273 -12.72 -21.32 -26.96
CA SER A 273 -13.76 -21.11 -27.96
C SER A 273 -13.99 -19.60 -28.18
N ALA A 274 -14.25 -19.19 -29.43
CA ALA A 274 -14.62 -17.81 -29.77
C ALA A 274 -15.77 -17.27 -28.91
N LYS A 275 -16.67 -18.17 -28.45
CA LYS A 275 -17.75 -17.83 -27.51
C LYS A 275 -17.23 -17.44 -26.13
N ALA A 276 -16.28 -18.19 -25.58
CA ALA A 276 -15.66 -17.87 -24.27
C ALA A 276 -14.85 -16.56 -24.32
N MET A 277 -14.30 -16.23 -25.49
CA MET A 277 -13.60 -14.96 -25.72
C MET A 277 -14.60 -13.79 -25.82
N ALA A 278 -15.72 -13.98 -26.50
CA ALA A 278 -16.81 -13.00 -26.54
C ALA A 278 -17.42 -12.78 -25.15
N ASP A 279 -17.64 -13.84 -24.37
CA ASP A 279 -18.15 -13.76 -23.00
C ASP A 279 -17.18 -13.00 -22.08
N ALA A 280 -15.85 -13.23 -22.19
CA ALA A 280 -14.85 -12.50 -21.42
C ALA A 280 -14.78 -11.00 -21.77
N ALA A 281 -14.93 -10.66 -23.07
CA ALA A 281 -15.00 -9.28 -23.53
C ALA A 281 -16.28 -8.57 -23.05
N HIS A 282 -17.42 -9.27 -23.02
CA HIS A 282 -18.67 -8.77 -22.43
C HIS A 282 -18.56 -8.54 -20.92
N HIS A 283 -17.69 -9.27 -20.22
CA HIS A 283 -17.36 -9.05 -18.80
C HIS A 283 -16.23 -8.03 -18.56
N GLY A 284 -15.75 -7.34 -19.60
CA GLY A 284 -14.73 -6.29 -19.49
C GLY A 284 -13.30 -6.80 -19.29
N PHE A 285 -13.04 -8.10 -19.42
CA PHE A 285 -11.70 -8.67 -19.34
C PHE A 285 -11.06 -8.67 -20.74
N GLN A 286 -10.26 -7.64 -21.04
CA GLN A 286 -9.64 -7.46 -22.37
C GLN A 286 -8.24 -8.08 -22.50
N GLY A 287 -7.70 -8.68 -21.43
CA GLY A 287 -6.36 -9.26 -21.39
C GLY A 287 -5.62 -8.89 -20.11
N ILE A 288 -4.33 -9.18 -20.05
CA ILE A 288 -3.50 -8.73 -18.92
C ILE A 288 -3.03 -7.30 -19.25
N PRO A 289 -3.36 -6.30 -18.41
CA PRO A 289 -2.92 -4.93 -18.62
C PRO A 289 -1.41 -4.84 -18.44
N VAL A 290 -0.77 -4.13 -19.36
CA VAL A 290 0.65 -3.77 -19.35
C VAL A 290 0.75 -2.28 -19.06
N PHE A 291 1.56 -1.92 -18.07
CA PHE A 291 1.70 -0.54 -17.63
C PHE A 291 3.06 0.01 -18.05
N GLY A 292 3.07 1.00 -18.94
CA GLY A 292 4.26 1.71 -19.36
C GLY A 292 4.15 3.22 -19.06
N LEU A 293 5.21 3.95 -19.40
CA LEU A 293 5.24 5.42 -19.21
C LEU A 293 4.16 6.15 -20.01
N GLN A 294 3.76 5.60 -21.16
CA GLN A 294 2.75 6.21 -22.04
C GLN A 294 1.35 6.17 -21.41
N GLN A 295 1.11 5.20 -20.52
CA GLN A 295 -0.16 5.01 -19.85
C GLN A 295 -0.30 5.88 -18.60
N ILE A 296 0.78 6.48 -18.08
CA ILE A 296 0.72 7.37 -16.91
C ILE A 296 -0.08 8.62 -17.27
N ASP A 297 -1.17 8.87 -16.54
CA ASP A 297 -1.97 10.08 -16.69
C ASP A 297 -2.07 10.86 -15.37
N LEU A 298 -0.96 11.49 -15.01
CA LEU A 298 -0.85 12.29 -13.78
C LEU A 298 -1.85 13.45 -13.77
N LEU A 299 -2.06 14.12 -14.91
CA LEU A 299 -2.93 15.28 -14.97
C LEU A 299 -4.39 14.88 -14.79
N HIS A 300 -4.84 13.80 -15.46
CA HIS A 300 -6.19 13.27 -15.26
C HIS A 300 -6.40 12.81 -13.81
N PHE A 301 -5.42 12.11 -13.23
CA PHE A 301 -5.49 11.67 -11.84
C PHE A 301 -5.69 12.85 -10.86
N LEU A 302 -4.88 13.91 -11.01
CA LEU A 302 -4.97 15.10 -10.17
C LEU A 302 -6.22 15.94 -10.46
N ALA A 303 -6.73 15.92 -11.69
CA ALA A 303 -7.97 16.61 -12.05
C ALA A 303 -9.23 15.85 -11.58
N THR A 304 -9.10 14.57 -11.22
CA THR A 304 -10.23 13.73 -10.82
C THR A 304 -10.88 14.26 -9.54
N PRO A 305 -12.15 14.74 -9.57
CA PRO A 305 -12.80 15.29 -8.38
C PRO A 305 -12.94 14.26 -7.25
N GLY A 306 -13.06 12.99 -7.64
CA GLY A 306 -13.10 11.88 -6.70
C GLY A 306 -11.86 11.79 -5.81
N LEU A 307 -10.66 12.10 -6.31
CA LEU A 307 -9.43 12.09 -5.49
C LEU A 307 -9.55 13.09 -4.34
N TRP A 308 -9.83 14.35 -4.65
CA TRP A 308 -9.90 15.43 -3.67
C TRP A 308 -11.07 15.27 -2.69
N ALA A 309 -12.25 14.87 -3.18
CA ALA A 309 -13.38 14.54 -2.30
C ALA A 309 -13.01 13.40 -1.33
N GLY A 310 -12.24 12.42 -1.79
CA GLY A 310 -11.69 11.37 -0.95
C GLY A 310 -10.78 11.93 0.14
N LEU A 311 -9.79 12.74 -0.22
CA LEU A 311 -8.82 13.29 0.73
C LEU A 311 -9.48 14.18 1.80
N ILE A 312 -10.50 14.96 1.43
CA ILE A 312 -11.30 15.74 2.39
C ILE A 312 -12.01 14.81 3.39
N VAL A 313 -12.65 13.75 2.89
CA VAL A 313 -13.31 12.74 3.73
C VAL A 313 -12.30 12.03 4.64
N ALA A 314 -11.11 11.69 4.12
CA ALA A 314 -10.02 11.10 4.90
C ALA A 314 -9.59 12.03 6.04
N ALA A 315 -9.38 13.32 5.77
CA ALA A 315 -9.01 14.32 6.77
C ALA A 315 -10.08 14.45 7.87
N ALA A 316 -11.37 14.46 7.49
CA ALA A 316 -12.47 14.50 8.44
C ALA A 316 -12.50 13.25 9.35
N MET A 317 -12.27 12.06 8.80
CA MET A 317 -12.22 10.81 9.59
C MET A 317 -10.99 10.77 10.51
N ILE A 318 -9.83 11.26 10.07
CA ILE A 318 -8.63 11.40 10.91
C ILE A 318 -8.91 12.36 12.07
N ALA A 319 -9.53 13.51 11.81
CA ALA A 319 -9.94 14.45 12.85
C ALA A 319 -10.91 13.81 13.84
N GLY A 320 -11.87 13.00 13.36
CA GLY A 320 -12.75 12.20 14.21
C GLY A 320 -12.00 11.21 15.10
N ALA A 321 -10.98 10.53 14.58
CA ALA A 321 -10.15 9.61 15.35
C ALA A 321 -9.35 10.34 16.45
N ILE A 322 -8.81 11.52 16.14
CA ILE A 322 -8.12 12.38 17.12
C ILE A 322 -9.09 12.83 18.21
N TRP A 323 -10.29 13.25 17.83
CA TRP A 323 -11.33 13.69 18.77
C TRP A 323 -11.76 12.56 19.72
N LEU A 324 -12.01 11.35 19.21
CA LEU A 324 -12.36 10.17 20.02
C LEU A 324 -11.27 9.82 21.04
N ARG A 325 -10.00 9.95 20.66
CA ARG A 325 -8.87 9.68 21.57
C ARG A 325 -8.80 10.70 22.71
N ARG A 326 -9.22 11.94 22.44
CA ARG A 326 -9.32 13.01 23.45
C ARG A 326 -10.52 12.79 24.39
N THR A 327 -11.69 12.43 23.86
CA THR A 327 -12.95 12.36 24.65
C THR A 327 -13.15 11.06 25.42
N GLY A 328 -12.40 10.00 25.12
CA GLY A 328 -12.38 8.76 25.92
C GLY A 328 -11.89 8.91 27.37
N GLU A 329 -11.75 10.13 27.88
CA GLU A 329 -11.43 10.50 29.27
C GLU A 329 -12.68 10.61 30.17
N ALA A 330 -13.89 10.55 29.60
CA ALA A 330 -15.15 10.86 30.31
C ALA A 330 -16.06 9.66 30.62
N LEU A 331 -15.56 8.42 30.52
CA LEU A 331 -16.30 7.19 30.85
C LEU A 331 -15.51 6.29 31.81
#